data_AF-A0AAJ5WGU4-F1
#
_entry.id   AF-A0AAJ5WGU4-F1
#
_cell.length_a   1.000
_cell.length_b   1.000
_cell.length_c   1.000
_cell.angle_alpha   90.00
_cell.angle_beta   90.00
_cell.angle_gamma   90.00
#
_symmetry.space_group_name_H-M   'P 1'
#
loop_
_entity.id
_entity.type
_entity.pdbx_description
1 polymer ?
#
loop_
_entity_poly.entity_id
_entity_poly.type
_entity_poly.pdbx_seq_one_letter_code
_entity_poly.pdbx_strand_id
1 'polypeptide(L)'
;MDGAELAALAKVCQVPPPIDWSTEERGEKFGEVAWHIVKKYELDACFTQSRPWGIQEGSHYRMRPCGFDHDRSEPDPEGLKAMRQAYREMTVLQRVMVLTLLHLYSPRKDDFYLIGGCPTNISAAKALGVLRADGSAIREWGLLVTHYAGW
;
A
#
# COMPACT_ATOMS: atom_id res chain seq x y z
N MET A 1 6.01 -7.58 -12.77
CA MET A 1 6.20 -9.01 -12.48
C MET A 1 5.37 -9.79 -13.47
N ASP A 2 5.91 -10.85 -14.05
CA ASP A 2 5.13 -11.80 -14.84
C ASP A 2 4.36 -12.80 -13.95
N GLY A 3 3.55 -13.66 -14.56
CA GLY A 3 2.74 -14.65 -13.83
C GLY A 3 3.56 -15.67 -13.03
N ALA A 4 4.75 -16.04 -13.50
CA ALA A 4 5.62 -16.99 -12.82
C ALA A 4 6.27 -16.36 -11.58
N GLU A 5 6.71 -15.10 -11.70
CA GLU A 5 7.22 -14.30 -10.59
C GLU A 5 6.15 -14.08 -9.51
N LEU A 6 4.92 -13.77 -9.92
CA LEU A 6 3.78 -13.61 -8.99
C LEU A 6 3.45 -14.92 -8.27
N ALA A 7 3.46 -16.06 -8.96
CA ALA A 7 3.22 -17.37 -8.35
C ALA A 7 4.33 -17.77 -7.38
N ALA A 8 5.60 -17.49 -7.72
CA ALA A 8 6.72 -17.71 -6.84
C ALA A 8 6.62 -16.87 -5.56
N LEU A 9 6.28 -15.58 -5.70
CA LEU A 9 6.07 -14.69 -4.57
C LEU A 9 4.90 -15.16 -3.68
N ALA A 10 3.77 -15.52 -4.29
CA ALA A 10 2.60 -16.05 -3.58
C ALA A 10 2.97 -17.28 -2.71
N LYS A 11 3.78 -18.18 -3.27
CA LYS A 11 4.28 -19.36 -2.54
C LYS A 11 5.16 -18.99 -1.35
N VAL A 12 6.07 -18.04 -1.52
CA VAL A 12 6.93 -17.53 -0.42
C VAL A 12 6.09 -16.87 0.67
N CYS A 13 5.02 -16.18 0.28
CA CYS A 13 4.10 -15.52 1.21
C CYS A 13 2.99 -16.43 1.75
N GLN A 14 2.93 -17.71 1.34
CA GLN A 14 1.90 -18.67 1.76
C GLN A 14 0.47 -18.21 1.46
N VAL A 15 0.27 -17.71 0.23
CA VAL A 15 -1.02 -17.26 -0.29
C VAL A 15 -1.34 -17.94 -1.62
N PRO A 16 -2.62 -18.06 -2.02
CA PRO A 16 -2.98 -18.57 -3.33
C PRO A 16 -2.38 -17.70 -4.44
N PRO A 17 -1.82 -18.30 -5.51
CA PRO A 17 -1.29 -17.55 -6.63
C PRO A 17 -2.43 -17.02 -7.53
N PRO A 18 -2.29 -15.83 -8.13
CA PRO A 18 -3.35 -15.19 -8.92
C PRO A 18 -3.36 -15.69 -10.38
N ILE A 19 -3.36 -17.02 -10.60
CA ILE A 19 -3.12 -17.62 -11.93
C ILE A 19 -4.38 -17.61 -12.81
N ASP A 20 -5.56 -17.78 -12.21
CA ASP A 20 -6.83 -17.93 -12.94
C ASP A 20 -7.74 -16.70 -12.86
N TRP A 21 -7.22 -15.57 -12.37
CA TRP A 21 -8.04 -14.39 -12.05
C TRP A 21 -8.03 -13.40 -13.22
N SER A 22 -9.21 -12.93 -13.60
CA SER A 22 -9.36 -11.80 -14.51
C SER A 22 -8.78 -10.51 -13.91
N THR A 23 -8.50 -9.52 -14.75
CA THR A 23 -8.02 -8.20 -14.30
C THR A 23 -8.97 -7.56 -13.29
N GLU A 24 -10.28 -7.72 -13.49
CA GLU A 24 -11.33 -7.18 -12.63
C GLU A 24 -11.29 -7.84 -11.25
N GLU A 25 -11.34 -9.18 -11.17
CA GLU A 25 -11.26 -9.92 -9.90
C GLU A 25 -9.97 -9.61 -9.13
N ARG A 26 -8.85 -9.44 -9.85
CA ARG A 26 -7.57 -9.02 -9.23
C ARG A 26 -7.68 -7.62 -8.64
N GLY A 27 -8.28 -6.67 -9.38
CA GLY A 27 -8.49 -5.29 -8.93
C GLY A 27 -9.43 -5.20 -7.71
N GLU A 28 -10.49 -5.99 -7.69
CA GLU A 28 -11.39 -6.12 -6.53
C GLU A 28 -10.64 -6.63 -5.31
N LYS A 29 -9.91 -7.75 -5.46
CA LYS A 29 -9.17 -8.34 -4.35
C LYS A 29 -8.06 -7.43 -3.85
N PHE A 30 -7.36 -6.79 -4.77
CA PHE A 30 -6.34 -5.80 -4.45
C PHE A 30 -6.91 -4.68 -3.57
N GLY A 31 -8.05 -4.11 -3.96
CA GLY A 31 -8.68 -3.04 -3.18
C GLY A 31 -9.22 -3.49 -1.83
N GLU A 32 -9.82 -4.68 -1.75
CA GLU A 32 -10.23 -5.29 -0.49
C GLU A 32 -9.04 -5.42 0.47
N VAL A 33 -7.93 -5.99 -0.02
CA VAL A 33 -6.72 -6.23 0.78
C VAL A 33 -6.04 -4.93 1.17
N ALA A 34 -5.97 -3.94 0.28
CA ALA A 34 -5.42 -2.62 0.59
C ALA A 34 -6.18 -1.95 1.74
N TRP A 35 -7.51 -1.91 1.66
CA TRP A 35 -8.34 -1.35 2.73
C TRP A 35 -8.31 -2.16 4.02
N HIS A 36 -8.22 -3.49 3.93
CA HIS A 36 -8.00 -4.36 5.09
C HIS A 36 -6.69 -4.01 5.79
N ILE A 37 -5.60 -3.83 5.05
CA ILE A 37 -4.29 -3.43 5.60
C ILE A 37 -4.38 -2.06 6.28
N VAL A 38 -5.01 -1.06 5.64
CA VAL A 38 -5.17 0.27 6.25
C VAL A 38 -5.88 0.17 7.60
N LYS A 39 -6.99 -0.57 7.67
CA LYS A 39 -7.77 -0.73 8.90
C LYS A 39 -7.03 -1.54 9.97
N LYS A 40 -6.48 -2.71 9.60
CA LYS A 40 -5.84 -3.63 10.55
C LYS A 40 -4.60 -3.02 11.20
N TYR A 41 -3.84 -2.23 10.45
CA TYR A 41 -2.60 -1.63 10.92
C TYR A 41 -2.76 -0.16 11.34
N GLU A 42 -4.00 0.35 11.39
CA GLU A 42 -4.34 1.71 11.84
C GLU A 42 -3.60 2.79 11.04
N LEU A 43 -3.66 2.70 9.70
CA LEU A 43 -2.91 3.56 8.78
C LEU A 43 -3.72 4.77 8.29
N ASP A 44 -4.85 5.10 8.92
CA ASP A 44 -5.77 6.16 8.49
C ASP A 44 -5.12 7.56 8.50
N ALA A 45 -4.05 7.75 9.29
CA ALA A 45 -3.25 8.97 9.25
C ALA A 45 -2.44 9.14 7.95
N CYS A 46 -2.25 8.05 7.19
CA CYS A 46 -1.51 8.04 5.92
C CYS A 46 -2.41 7.86 4.71
N PHE A 47 -3.59 7.27 4.86
CA PHE A 47 -4.52 6.99 3.76
C PHE A 47 -5.94 7.38 4.12
N THR A 48 -6.63 8.00 3.16
CA THR A 48 -8.02 8.43 3.29
C THR A 48 -8.87 7.91 2.14
N GLN A 49 -10.19 7.93 2.35
CA GLN A 49 -11.15 7.61 1.31
C GLN A 49 -11.54 8.89 0.55
N SER A 50 -11.42 8.86 -0.76
CA SER A 50 -11.80 9.94 -1.67
C SER A 50 -12.75 9.42 -2.75
N ARG A 51 -13.35 10.35 -3.50
CA ARG A 51 -14.14 10.00 -4.67
C ARG A 51 -13.20 9.40 -5.74
N PRO A 52 -13.60 8.33 -6.42
CA PRO A 52 -12.82 7.82 -7.54
C PRO A 52 -12.78 8.88 -8.65
N TRP A 53 -11.66 8.95 -9.37
CA TRP A 53 -11.51 9.85 -10.51
C TRP A 53 -11.90 9.11 -11.79
N GLY A 54 -12.86 9.64 -12.55
CA GLY A 54 -13.33 9.03 -13.81
C GLY A 54 -14.30 7.85 -13.63
N ILE A 55 -14.28 6.91 -14.60
CA ILE A 55 -15.20 5.75 -14.70
C ILE A 55 -14.57 4.48 -14.10
N GLN A 56 -13.49 4.61 -13.34
CA GLN A 56 -12.77 3.44 -12.83
C GLN A 56 -13.55 2.75 -11.72
N GLU A 57 -13.80 1.44 -11.89
CA GLU A 57 -14.47 0.57 -10.94
C GLU A 57 -13.43 -0.18 -10.10
N GLY A 58 -13.58 -0.17 -8.78
CA GLY A 58 -12.62 -0.75 -7.84
C GLY A 58 -12.45 0.08 -6.57
N SER A 59 -12.42 -0.57 -5.40
CA SER A 59 -12.34 0.13 -4.12
C SER A 59 -10.97 0.78 -3.87
N HIS A 60 -9.90 0.28 -4.50
CA HIS A 60 -8.55 0.85 -4.42
C HIS A 60 -8.46 2.25 -5.04
N TYR A 61 -9.20 2.54 -6.11
CA TYR A 61 -9.25 3.87 -6.72
C TYR A 61 -9.82 4.97 -5.80
N ARG A 62 -10.48 4.56 -4.72
CA ARG A 62 -10.98 5.46 -3.67
C ARG A 62 -9.98 5.69 -2.54
N MET A 63 -8.91 4.91 -2.46
CA MET A 63 -7.87 5.12 -1.45
C MET A 63 -6.86 6.13 -1.98
N ARG A 64 -6.56 7.14 -1.16
CA ARG A 64 -5.61 8.22 -1.49
C ARG A 64 -4.67 8.46 -0.32
N PRO A 65 -3.38 8.77 -0.56
CA PRO A 65 -2.52 9.24 0.50
C PRO A 65 -3.01 10.57 1.08
N CYS A 66 -2.86 10.76 2.38
CA CYS A 66 -3.13 12.03 3.04
C CYS A 66 -2.13 13.13 2.61
N GLY A 67 -2.50 14.40 2.80
CA GLY A 67 -1.63 15.54 2.48
C GLY A 67 -1.70 16.03 1.02
N PHE A 68 -2.70 15.57 0.27
CA PHE A 68 -3.01 16.12 -1.05
C PHE A 68 -4.53 16.29 -1.17
N ASP A 69 -4.97 17.49 -1.53
CA ASP A 69 -6.36 17.75 -1.87
C ASP A 69 -6.60 17.27 -3.30
N HIS A 70 -7.24 16.11 -3.44
CA HIS A 70 -7.51 15.49 -4.72
C HIS A 70 -8.62 16.18 -5.51
N ASP A 71 -9.50 16.94 -4.85
CA ASP A 71 -10.57 17.68 -5.53
C ASP A 71 -10.00 18.97 -6.15
N ARG A 72 -9.04 19.62 -5.48
CA ARG A 72 -8.36 20.82 -5.97
C ARG A 72 -7.08 20.55 -6.76
N SER A 73 -6.57 19.31 -6.69
CA SER A 73 -5.28 18.92 -7.25
C SER A 73 -4.11 19.73 -6.68
N GLU A 74 -4.13 20.00 -5.37
CA GLU A 74 -3.14 20.84 -4.68
C GLU A 74 -2.58 20.12 -3.43
N PRO A 75 -1.31 20.37 -3.05
CA PRO A 75 -0.79 19.92 -1.76
C PRO A 75 -1.58 20.48 -0.58
N ASP A 76 -1.80 19.66 0.44
CA ASP A 76 -2.31 20.09 1.75
C ASP A 76 -1.16 20.09 2.76
N PRO A 77 -0.57 21.27 3.09
CA PRO A 77 0.59 21.35 3.98
C PRO A 77 0.34 20.82 5.39
N GLU A 78 -0.84 21.07 5.95
CA GLU A 78 -1.18 20.60 7.31
C GLU A 78 -1.44 19.09 7.30
N GLY A 79 -2.13 18.57 6.28
CA GLY A 79 -2.28 17.14 6.06
C GLY A 79 -0.94 16.42 5.88
N LEU A 80 -0.01 16.98 5.10
CA LEU A 80 1.35 16.42 4.95
C LEU A 80 2.11 16.43 6.28
N LYS A 81 2.01 17.51 7.05
CA LYS A 81 2.66 17.62 8.36
C LYS A 81 2.12 16.55 9.32
N ALA A 82 0.79 16.39 9.39
CA ALA A 82 0.13 15.39 10.23
C ALA A 82 0.50 13.96 9.81
N MET A 83 0.43 13.65 8.51
CA MET A 83 0.82 12.34 7.96
C MET A 83 2.27 12.00 8.31
N ARG A 84 3.20 12.94 8.10
CA ARG A 84 4.63 12.73 8.39
C ARG A 84 4.89 12.57 9.88
N GLN A 85 4.15 13.27 10.74
CA GLN A 85 4.26 13.08 12.18
C GLN A 85 3.83 11.67 12.57
N ALA A 86 2.63 11.26 12.16
CA ALA A 86 2.10 9.92 12.44
C ALA A 86 3.04 8.82 11.92
N TYR A 87 3.54 8.95 10.69
CA TYR A 87 4.48 7.99 10.10
C TYR A 87 5.78 7.83 10.92
N ARG A 88 6.30 8.93 11.50
CA ARG A 88 7.50 8.86 12.35
C ARG A 88 7.24 8.09 13.65
N GLU A 89 6.02 8.11 14.16
CA GLU A 89 5.61 7.41 15.39
C GLU A 89 5.27 5.93 15.15
N MET A 90 4.96 5.55 13.91
CA MET A 90 4.62 4.18 13.53
C MET A 90 5.72 3.15 13.84
N THR A 91 5.29 1.92 14.12
CA THR A 91 6.16 0.75 14.19
C THR A 91 6.83 0.45 12.85
N VAL A 92 7.90 -0.34 12.85
CA VAL A 92 8.56 -0.75 11.59
C VAL A 92 7.60 -1.52 10.68
N LEU A 93 6.72 -2.34 11.25
CA LEU A 93 5.72 -3.10 10.49
C LEU A 93 4.73 -2.18 9.77
N GLN A 94 4.16 -1.21 10.48
CA GLN A 94 3.28 -0.19 9.89
C GLN A 94 3.98 0.59 8.78
N ARG A 95 5.24 1.00 9.01
CA ARG A 95 6.04 1.69 7.98
C ARG A 95 6.24 0.85 6.73
N VAL A 96 6.49 -0.46 6.87
CA VAL A 96 6.59 -1.38 5.71
C VAL A 96 5.27 -1.42 4.92
N MET A 97 4.13 -1.47 5.61
CA MET A 97 2.81 -1.46 4.95
C MET A 97 2.54 -0.13 4.24
N VAL A 98 2.80 1.01 4.91
CA VAL A 98 2.64 2.35 4.32
C VAL A 98 3.53 2.54 3.09
N LEU A 99 4.82 2.19 3.20
CA LEU A 99 5.75 2.30 2.07
C LEU A 99 5.34 1.41 0.90
N THR A 100 4.82 0.21 1.18
CA THR A 100 4.31 -0.68 0.12
C THR A 100 3.11 -0.05 -0.58
N LEU A 101 2.10 0.41 0.17
CA LEU A 101 0.91 1.05 -0.41
C LEU A 101 1.25 2.33 -1.18
N LEU A 102 2.12 3.19 -0.65
CA LEU A 102 2.59 4.39 -1.35
C LEU A 102 3.33 4.05 -2.64
N HIS A 103 4.18 3.02 -2.63
CA HIS A 103 4.88 2.59 -3.84
C HIS A 103 3.92 2.04 -4.90
N LEU A 104 2.89 1.30 -4.51
CA LEU A 104 1.88 0.79 -5.45
C LEU A 104 0.99 1.92 -6.01
N TYR A 105 0.74 2.96 -5.21
CA TYR A 105 0.01 4.17 -5.61
C TYR A 105 0.84 5.07 -6.53
N SER A 106 2.11 5.28 -6.19
CA SER A 106 3.06 6.12 -6.91
C SER A 106 4.43 5.42 -6.97
N PRO A 107 4.72 4.64 -8.04
CA PRO A 107 5.89 3.77 -8.12
C PRO A 107 7.22 4.52 -8.28
N ARG A 108 7.18 5.85 -8.33
CA ARG A 108 8.38 6.68 -8.43
C ARG A 108 9.01 6.85 -7.05
N LYS A 109 10.23 7.39 -7.04
CA LYS A 109 10.86 7.83 -5.80
C LYS A 109 9.92 8.82 -5.10
N ASP A 110 9.68 8.59 -3.81
CA ASP A 110 8.90 9.53 -3.01
C ASP A 110 9.72 10.80 -2.72
N ASP A 111 9.34 11.88 -3.39
CA ASP A 111 9.86 13.24 -3.21
C ASP A 111 8.78 14.20 -2.68
N PHE A 112 7.61 13.68 -2.28
CA PHE A 112 6.46 14.48 -1.90
C PHE A 112 5.87 14.09 -0.54
N TYR A 113 5.46 12.85 -0.34
CA TYR A 113 4.67 12.43 0.84
C TYR A 113 5.56 12.32 2.08
N LEU A 114 6.56 11.43 2.07
CA LEU A 114 7.41 11.10 3.22
C LEU A 114 8.81 11.72 3.13
N ILE A 115 8.87 13.03 2.87
CA ILE A 115 10.11 13.80 2.94
C ILE A 115 10.39 14.36 4.35
N GLY A 116 11.49 15.08 4.52
CA GLY A 116 11.79 15.79 5.76
C GLY A 116 12.20 14.87 6.92
N GLY A 117 13.03 13.87 6.65
CA GLY A 117 13.55 12.96 7.67
C GLY A 117 12.58 11.85 8.12
N CYS A 118 11.52 11.58 7.36
CA CYS A 118 10.73 10.37 7.58
C CYS A 118 11.61 9.13 7.34
N PRO A 119 11.59 8.12 8.24
CA PRO A 119 12.43 6.94 8.10
C PRO A 119 11.87 6.00 7.03
N THR A 120 12.32 6.17 5.78
CA THR A 120 11.90 5.37 4.62
C THR A 120 12.92 4.32 4.19
N ASN A 121 14.16 4.40 4.70
CA ASN A 121 15.24 3.47 4.39
C ASN A 121 15.07 2.13 5.13
N ILE A 122 14.23 1.27 4.59
CA ILE A 122 14.04 -0.12 5.06
C ILE A 122 14.45 -1.04 3.91
N SER A 123 15.52 -1.82 4.10
CA SER A 123 15.93 -2.79 3.08
C SER A 123 14.85 -3.86 2.89
N ALA A 124 14.73 -4.41 1.67
CA ALA A 124 13.76 -5.47 1.38
C ALA A 124 13.94 -6.68 2.33
N ALA A 125 15.17 -7.07 2.64
CA ALA A 125 15.46 -8.15 3.59
C ALA A 125 14.92 -7.85 5.00
N LYS A 126 15.09 -6.61 5.49
CA LYS A 126 14.56 -6.19 6.78
C LYS A 126 13.03 -6.15 6.77
N ALA A 127 12.43 -5.61 5.70
CA ALA A 127 10.98 -5.56 5.54
C ALA A 127 10.37 -6.98 5.56
N LEU A 128 10.91 -7.90 4.76
CA LEU A 128 10.48 -9.30 4.75
C LEU A 128 10.70 -10.00 6.10
N GLY A 129 11.78 -9.71 6.80
CA GLY A 129 12.01 -10.22 8.15
C GLY A 129 10.93 -9.79 9.14
N VAL A 130 10.56 -8.50 9.12
CA VAL A 130 9.49 -7.95 9.96
C VAL A 130 8.13 -8.57 9.61
N LEU A 131 7.80 -8.69 8.32
CA LEU A 131 6.55 -9.32 7.87
C LEU A 131 6.46 -10.80 8.29
N ARG A 132 7.58 -11.54 8.21
CA ARG A 132 7.63 -12.96 8.63
C ARG A 132 7.50 -13.12 10.13
N ALA A 133 8.09 -12.22 10.91
CA ALA A 133 8.05 -12.29 12.37
C ALA A 133 6.62 -12.12 12.94
N ASP A 134 5.78 -11.31 12.28
CA ASP A 134 4.36 -11.18 12.62
C ASP A 134 3.53 -12.41 12.16
N GLY A 135 3.97 -13.10 11.10
CA GLY A 135 3.33 -14.29 10.55
C GLY A 135 2.07 -14.00 9.74
N SER A 136 1.16 -13.17 10.25
CA SER A 136 -0.06 -12.77 9.52
C SER A 136 0.24 -11.72 8.43
N ALA A 137 1.15 -10.80 8.73
CA ALA A 137 1.51 -9.69 7.86
C ALA A 137 2.10 -10.13 6.52
N ILE A 138 2.95 -11.18 6.48
CA ILE A 138 3.52 -11.64 5.21
C ILE A 138 2.46 -12.17 4.25
N ARG A 139 1.39 -12.78 4.78
CA ARG A 139 0.29 -13.30 3.96
C ARG A 139 -0.53 -12.14 3.39
N GLU A 140 -0.88 -11.17 4.22
CA GLU A 140 -1.65 -10.00 3.78
C GLU A 140 -0.86 -9.14 2.77
N TRP A 141 0.41 -8.88 3.07
CA TRP A 141 1.32 -8.21 2.15
C TRP A 141 1.49 -9.00 0.84
N GLY A 142 1.59 -10.33 0.92
CA GLY A 142 1.66 -11.20 -0.24
C GLY A 142 0.41 -11.12 -1.10
N LEU A 143 -0.79 -11.16 -0.49
CA LEU A 143 -2.05 -10.97 -1.21
C LEU A 143 -2.09 -9.61 -1.91
N LEU A 144 -1.69 -8.54 -1.22
CA LEU A 144 -1.65 -7.19 -1.77
C LEU A 144 -0.77 -7.11 -3.03
N VAL A 145 0.49 -7.52 -2.92
CA VAL A 145 1.49 -7.34 -3.98
C VAL A 145 1.23 -8.27 -5.16
N THR A 146 0.77 -9.51 -4.90
CA THR A 146 0.50 -10.47 -5.98
C THR A 146 -0.76 -10.10 -6.77
N HIS A 147 -1.75 -9.50 -6.12
CA HIS A 147 -3.00 -9.10 -6.77
C HIS A 147 -2.96 -7.68 -7.34
N TYR A 148 -1.83 -6.97 -7.26
CA TYR A 148 -1.69 -5.65 -7.85
C TYR A 148 -2.07 -5.65 -9.34
N ALA A 149 -3.15 -4.94 -9.66
CA ALA A 149 -3.73 -4.83 -10.99
C ALA A 149 -3.55 -3.43 -11.61
N GLY A 150 -2.78 -2.56 -10.95
CA GLY A 150 -2.66 -1.14 -11.27
C GLY A 150 -3.32 -0.25 -10.20
N TRP A 151 -3.02 1.04 -10.26
CA TRP A 151 -3.62 2.11 -9.47
C TRP A 151 -3.67 3.39 -10.29
#